data_AF-A0A7J4QK35-F1
#
_entry.id   AF-A0A7J4QK35-F1
#
_cell.length_a   1.000
_cell.length_b   1.000
_cell.length_c   1.000
_cell.angle_alpha   90.00
_cell.angle_beta   90.00
_cell.angle_gamma   90.00
#
_symmetry.space_group_name_H-M   'P 1'
#
loop_
_entity.id
_entity.type
_entity.pdbx_description
1 polymer ?
#
loop_
_entity_poly.entity_id
_entity_poly.type
_entity_poly.pdbx_seq_one_letter_code
_entity_poly.pdbx_strand_id
1 'polypeptide(L)' 'AAGSRHVIRTAMQQLEAAGLVELVELKPTESVDGEQMLYKGRVITGAGQKIMDEVAHAVLPQAIEAYPGLDKY' A
#
# COMPACT_ATOMS: atom_id res chain seq x y z
N ALA A 1 -14.46 -9.65 -10.85
CA ALA A 1 -14.30 -8.67 -11.95
C ALA A 1 -13.04 -7.86 -11.70
N ALA A 2 -12.21 -7.60 -12.71
CA ALA A 2 -11.03 -6.75 -12.56
C ALA A 2 -11.42 -5.27 -12.75
N GLY A 3 -11.05 -4.41 -11.80
CA GLY A 3 -11.30 -2.96 -11.87
C GLY A 3 -10.51 -2.27 -12.99
N SER A 4 -10.76 -0.97 -13.19
CA SER A 4 -10.06 -0.17 -14.21
C SER A 4 -8.55 -0.14 -13.94
N ARG A 5 -7.78 -0.70 -14.88
CA ARG A 5 -6.31 -0.73 -14.82
C ARG A 5 -5.68 0.66 -14.81
N HIS A 6 -6.30 1.61 -15.53
CA HIS A 6 -5.79 2.97 -15.58
C HIS A 6 -5.92 3.65 -14.21
N VAL A 7 -7.08 3.51 -13.56
CA VAL A 7 -7.33 4.08 -12.23
C VAL A 7 -6.35 3.50 -11.20
N ILE A 8 -6.20 2.17 -11.18
CA ILE A 8 -5.28 1.51 -10.23
C ILE A 8 -3.85 2.01 -10.46
N ARG A 9 -3.39 2.10 -11.71
CA ARG A 9 -2.02 2.56 -12.01
C ARG A 9 -1.79 3.99 -11.53
N THR A 10 -2.71 4.91 -11.84
CA THR A 10 -2.58 6.31 -11.45
C THR A 10 -2.57 6.47 -9.94
N ALA A 11 -3.45 5.77 -9.22
CA ALA A 11 -3.48 5.79 -7.76
C ALA A 11 -2.17 5.25 -7.15
N MET A 12 -1.66 4.12 -7.66
CA MET A 12 -0.40 3.55 -7.17
C MET A 12 0.80 4.48 -7.41
N GLN A 13 0.85 5.15 -8.56
CA GLN A 13 1.91 6.13 -8.86
C GLN A 13 1.86 7.34 -7.92
N GLN A 14 0.66 7.81 -7.58
CA GLN A 14 0.49 8.93 -6.65
C GLN A 14 0.88 8.55 -5.21
N LEU A 15 0.50 7.35 -4.76
CA LEU A 15 0.90 6.85 -3.44
C LEU A 15 2.41 6.65 -3.32
N GLU A 16 3.05 6.20 -4.40
CA GLU A 16 4.50 6.05 -4.48
C GLU A 16 5.19 7.41 -4.47
N ALA A 17 4.70 8.38 -5.24
CA ALA A 17 5.20 9.76 -5.22
C ALA A 17 5.02 10.45 -3.86
N ALA A 18 4.00 10.07 -3.10
CA ALA A 18 3.78 10.53 -1.72
C ALA A 18 4.64 9.79 -0.68
N GLY A 19 5.42 8.78 -1.08
CA GLY A 19 6.26 7.99 -0.18
C GLY A 19 5.49 7.03 0.74
N LEU A 20 4.23 6.74 0.42
CA LEU A 20 3.37 5.85 1.22
C LEU A 20 3.52 4.37 0.83
N VAL A 21 3.95 4.12 -0.41
CA VAL A 21 4.29 2.79 -0.91
C VAL A 21 5.61 2.87 -1.68
N GLU A 22 6.31 1.75 -1.80
CA GLU A 22 7.57 1.65 -2.53
C GLU A 22 7.61 0.41 -3.41
N LEU A 23 8.32 0.49 -4.54
CA LEU A 23 8.59 -0.62 -5.45
C LEU A 23 9.72 -1.49 -4.88
N VAL A 24 9.45 -2.78 -4.70
CA VAL A 24 10.44 -3.71 -4.16
C VAL A 24 11.24 -4.32 -5.30
N GLU A 25 12.52 -3.95 -5.38
CA GLU A 25 13.50 -4.57 -6.26
C GLU A 25 13.70 -6.03 -5.89
N LEU A 26 13.74 -6.90 -6.90
CA LEU A 26 13.92 -8.34 -6.73
C LEU A 26 15.30 -8.79 -7.17
N LYS A 27 15.64 -8.53 -8.44
CA LYS A 27 16.96 -8.83 -9.00
C LYS A 27 17.17 -8.12 -10.35
N PRO A 28 18.40 -7.76 -10.69
CA PRO A 28 18.74 -7.42 -12.06
C PRO A 28 18.59 -8.66 -12.96
N THR A 29 18.12 -8.44 -14.18
CA THR A 29 18.01 -9.45 -15.23
C THR A 29 18.54 -8.88 -16.53
N GLU A 30 19.30 -9.67 -17.30
CA GLU A 30 19.64 -9.29 -18.67
C GLU A 30 18.40 -9.42 -19.55
N SER A 31 18.16 -8.39 -20.35
CA SER A 31 17.11 -8.33 -21.38
C SER A 31 17.74 -7.96 -22.72
N VAL A 32 16.99 -8.12 -23.80
CA VAL A 32 17.43 -7.81 -25.17
C VAL A 32 17.85 -6.33 -25.31
N ASP A 33 17.27 -5.46 -24.49
CA ASP A 33 17.53 -4.02 -24.45
C ASP A 33 18.55 -3.59 -23.36
N GLY A 34 19.24 -4.55 -22.73
CA GLY A 34 20.21 -4.30 -21.65
C GLY A 34 19.75 -4.77 -20.26
N GLU A 35 20.48 -4.38 -19.23
CA GLU A 35 20.21 -4.78 -17.85
C GLU A 35 18.92 -4.12 -17.34
N GLN A 36 17.95 -4.92 -16.92
CA GLN A 36 16.66 -4.47 -16.40
C GLN A 36 16.47 -4.93 -14.95
N MET A 37 15.94 -4.05 -14.10
CA MET A 37 15.58 -4.43 -12.73
C MET A 37 14.20 -5.10 -12.70
N LEU A 38 14.14 -6.32 -12.17
CA LEU A 38 12.88 -7.02 -11.92
C LEU A 38 12.33 -6.59 -10.56
N TYR A 39 11.04 -6.27 -10.50
CA TYR A 39 10.37 -5.85 -9.27
C TYR A 39 9.36 -6.90 -8.80
N LYS A 40 9.27 -7.12 -7.49
CA LYS A 40 8.32 -8.06 -6.86
C LYS A 40 6.92 -7.48 -6.72
N GLY A 41 6.77 -6.16 -6.87
CA GLY A 41 5.53 -5.42 -6.65
C GLY A 41 5.78 -4.20 -5.77
N ARG A 42 4.71 -3.70 -5.13
CA ARG A 42 4.78 -2.59 -4.18
C ARG A 42 4.49 -3.06 -2.76
N VAL A 43 5.14 -2.44 -1.78
CA VAL A 43 4.87 -2.62 -0.35
C VAL A 43 4.56 -1.28 0.31
N ILE A 44 3.85 -1.31 1.43
CA ILE A 44 3.59 -0.12 2.24
C ILE A 44 4.87 0.30 2.96
N THR A 45 5.15 1.60 2.99
CA THR A 45 6.27 2.14 3.75
C THR A 45 5.88 2.31 5.22
N GLY A 46 6.86 2.59 6.10
CA GLY A 46 6.56 2.93 7.49
C GLY A 46 5.67 4.18 7.64
N ALA A 47 5.81 5.16 6.74
CA ALA A 47 4.95 6.35 6.72
C ALA A 47 3.51 6.00 6.30
N GLY A 48 3.35 5.13 5.29
CA GLY A 48 2.05 4.63 4.87
C GLY A 48 1.34 3.88 5.99
N GLN A 49 2.05 2.98 6.67
CA GLN A 49 1.49 2.20 7.79
C GLN A 49 1.04 3.12 8.92
N LYS A 50 1.84 4.12 9.29
CA LYS A 50 1.51 5.08 10.34
C LYS A 50 0.18 5.80 10.08
N ILE A 51 -0.05 6.30 8.87
CA ILE A 51 -1.31 6.98 8.52
C ILE A 51 -2.49 6.02 8.63
N MET A 52 -2.32 4.78 8.17
CA MET A 52 -3.36 3.76 8.25
C MET A 52 -3.72 3.45 9.71
N ASP A 53 -2.71 3.31 10.58
CA ASP A 53 -2.90 3.08 12.01
C ASP A 53 -3.57 4.27 12.70
N GLU A 54 -3.17 5.51 12.38
CA GLU A 54 -3.79 6.73 12.92
C GLU A 54 -5.27 6.81 12.57
N VAL A 55 -5.63 6.56 11.31
CA VAL A 55 -7.02 6.55 10.86
C VAL A 55 -7.80 5.42 11.51
N ALA A 56 -7.22 4.23 11.63
CA ALA A 56 -7.85 3.09 12.29
C ALA A 56 -8.19 3.39 13.76
N HIS A 57 -7.25 3.97 14.52
CA HIS A 57 -7.50 4.38 15.89
C HIS A 57 -8.53 5.51 15.99
N ALA A 58 -8.56 6.43 15.04
CA ALA A 58 -9.54 7.52 15.03
C ALA A 58 -10.99 7.03 14.85
N VAL A 59 -11.20 5.95 14.10
CA VAL A 59 -12.53 5.36 13.87
C VAL A 59 -12.89 4.25 14.87
N LEU A 60 -11.91 3.73 15.62
CA LEU A 60 -12.11 2.66 16.60
C LEU A 60 -13.25 2.93 17.60
N PRO A 61 -13.43 4.15 18.17
CA PRO A 61 -14.55 4.40 19.08
C PRO A 61 -15.92 4.12 18.47
N GLN A 62 -16.10 4.47 17.19
CA GLN A 62 -17.34 4.21 16.45
C GLN A 62 -17.56 2.70 16.25
N ALA A 63 -16.47 1.95 16.02
CA ALA A 63 -16.52 0.51 15.90
C ALA A 63 -16.86 -0.18 17.24
N ILE A 64 -16.33 0.30 18.36
CA ILE A 64 -16.65 -0.22 19.71
C ILE A 64 -18.12 0.03 20.05
N GLU A 65 -18.66 1.20 19.70
CA GLU A 65 -20.09 1.50 19.89
C GLU A 65 -20.98 0.57 19.07
N ALA A 66 -20.63 0.34 17.80
CA ALA A 66 -21.36 -0.57 16.92
C ALA A 66 -21.23 -2.06 17.32
N TYR A 67 -20.10 -2.43 17.94
CA TYR A 67 -19.78 -3.81 18.31
C TYR A 67 -19.19 -3.88 19.74
N PRO A 68 -20.06 -3.96 20.76
CA PRO A 68 -19.62 -4.06 22.15
C PRO A 68 -18.75 -5.31 22.39
N GLY A 69 -17.61 -5.15 23.07
CA GLY A 69 -16.66 -6.22 23.37
C GLY A 69 -15.42 -6.26 22.46
N LEU A 70 -15.36 -5.40 21.44
CA LEU A 70 -14.18 -5.23 20.59
C LEU A 70 -13.01 -4.54 21.31
N ASP A 71 -13.31 -3.79 22.37
CA ASP A 71 -12.37 -3.08 23.25
C ASP A 71 -11.37 -4.00 23.98
N LYS A 72 -11.57 -5.32 23.91
CA LYS A 72 -10.70 -6.33 24.53
C LYS A 72 -9.48 -6.70 23.68
N TYR A 73 -9.39 -6.18 22.45
CA TYR A 73 -8.36 -6.48 21.45
C TYR A 73 -7.74 -5.19 20.91
#